data_AF-A0A2T6FE21-F1
#
_entry.id   AF-A0A2T6FE21-F1
#
_cell.length_a   1.000
_cell.length_b   1.000
_cell.length_c   1.000
_cell.angle_alpha   90.00
_cell.angle_beta   90.00
_cell.angle_gamma   90.00
#
_symmetry.space_group_name_H-M   'P 1'
#
loop_
_entity.id
_entity.type
_entity.pdbx_description
1 polymer ?
#
loop_
_entity_poly.entity_id
_entity_poly.type
_entity_poly.pdbx_seq_one_letter_code
_entity_poly.pdbx_strand_id
1 'polypeptide(L)'
;MKMLTIRIAIVIFGILLPYIARIPGGSGWLHQYTGNDIGGFLFIGVFNAIAWGAVLSFTFLYKYKRSVIAPVLFGFVPLAWVHSVYDISSDAQAGVGLVFIPIYALAPIAVGGVIGYLIDRYLIK
;
A
#
# COMPACT_ATOMS: atom_id res chain seq x y z
N MET A 1 5.10 20.38 7.21
CA MET A 1 5.74 19.07 6.97
C MET A 1 6.67 19.12 5.77
N LYS A 2 7.87 18.50 5.80
CA LYS A 2 8.83 18.44 4.67
C LYS A 2 8.49 17.27 3.73
N MET A 3 8.94 17.29 2.46
CA MET A 3 8.71 16.18 1.51
C MET A 3 9.32 14.87 2.03
N LEU A 4 10.52 14.95 2.63
CA LEU A 4 11.17 13.79 3.26
C LEU A 4 10.28 13.14 4.33
N THR A 5 9.64 13.93 5.18
CA THR A 5 8.73 13.42 6.22
C THR A 5 7.53 12.68 5.61
N ILE A 6 6.98 13.19 4.49
CA ILE A 6 5.88 12.51 3.77
C ILE A 6 6.35 11.18 3.20
N ARG A 7 7.54 11.14 2.60
CA ARG A 7 8.12 9.91 2.05
C ARG A 7 8.36 8.85 3.12
N ILE A 8 8.91 9.25 4.26
CA ILE A 8 9.09 8.36 5.42
C ILE A 8 7.73 7.86 5.91
N ALA A 9 6.73 8.74 6.02
CA ALA A 9 5.39 8.34 6.42
C ALA A 9 4.77 7.33 5.44
N ILE A 10 4.94 7.51 4.12
CA ILE A 10 4.48 6.56 3.10
C ILE A 10 5.13 5.19 3.28
N VAL A 11 6.43 5.14 3.54
CA VAL A 11 7.13 3.86 3.76
C VAL A 11 6.64 3.18 5.03
N ILE A 12 6.55 3.92 6.15
CA ILE A 12 6.07 3.36 7.42
C ILE A 12 4.64 2.86 7.29
N PHE A 13 3.74 3.68 6.73
CA PHE A 13 2.36 3.26 6.49
C PHE A 13 2.31 2.08 5.53
N GLY A 14 3.08 2.10 4.45
CA GLY A 14 3.15 1.01 3.48
C GLY A 14 3.59 -0.30 4.10
N ILE A 15 4.58 -0.30 4.99
CA ILE A 15 5.02 -1.51 5.70
C ILE A 15 3.91 -2.01 6.64
N LEU A 16 3.25 -1.10 7.36
CA LEU A 16 2.27 -1.46 8.39
C LEU A 16 0.87 -1.76 7.84
N LEU A 17 0.52 -1.24 6.66
CA LEU A 17 -0.80 -1.31 6.05
C LEU A 17 -1.43 -2.72 6.04
N PRO A 18 -0.75 -3.78 5.55
CA PRO A 18 -1.36 -5.11 5.50
C PRO A 18 -1.73 -5.65 6.88
N TYR A 19 -0.97 -5.29 7.91
CA TYR A 19 -1.22 -5.73 9.29
C TYR A 19 -2.31 -4.91 9.95
N ILE A 20 -2.30 -3.60 9.77
CA ILE A 20 -3.34 -2.70 10.30
C ILE A 20 -4.71 -3.05 9.69
N ALA A 21 -4.75 -3.34 8.39
CA ALA A 21 -5.96 -3.73 7.68
C ALA A 21 -6.60 -5.01 8.23
N ARG A 22 -5.83 -5.86 8.93
CA ARG A 22 -6.30 -7.12 9.53
C ARG A 22 -6.87 -6.94 10.93
N ILE A 23 -6.58 -5.84 11.62
CA ILE A 23 -7.05 -5.60 12.99
C ILE A 23 -8.57 -5.74 13.14
N PRO A 24 -9.41 -5.24 12.22
CA PRO A 24 -10.87 -5.40 12.33
C PRO A 24 -11.36 -6.86 12.29
N GLY A 25 -10.61 -7.77 11.67
CA GLY A 25 -10.92 -9.21 11.65
C GLY A 25 -10.51 -9.95 12.93
N GLY A 26 -9.80 -9.28 13.86
CA GLY A 26 -9.31 -9.88 15.10
C GLY A 26 -7.96 -10.57 14.96
N SER A 27 -7.48 -11.16 16.07
CA SER A 27 -6.14 -11.74 16.16
C SER A 27 -5.90 -12.90 15.20
N GLY A 28 -6.93 -13.70 14.89
CA GLY A 28 -6.83 -14.80 13.93
C GLY A 28 -6.43 -14.33 12.53
N TRP A 29 -7.00 -13.20 12.07
CA TRP A 29 -6.71 -12.61 10.77
C TRP A 29 -5.27 -12.08 10.68
N LEU A 30 -4.78 -11.46 11.75
CA LEU A 30 -3.39 -11.03 11.82
C LEU A 30 -2.43 -12.24 11.84
N HIS A 31 -2.80 -13.31 12.57
CA HIS A 31 -2.00 -14.53 12.66
C HIS A 31 -1.87 -15.25 11.31
N GLN A 32 -2.85 -15.10 10.40
CA GLN A 32 -2.70 -15.59 9.02
C GLN A 32 -1.52 -14.93 8.27
N TYR A 33 -1.13 -13.71 8.64
CA TYR A 33 -0.06 -12.95 7.98
C TYR A 33 1.28 -13.08 8.71
N THR A 34 1.23 -13.19 10.04
CA THR A 34 2.44 -13.20 10.87
C THR A 34 2.88 -14.61 11.27
N GLY A 35 2.06 -15.65 11.09
CA GLY A 35 2.40 -17.02 11.46
C GLY A 35 2.97 -17.16 12.88
N ASN A 36 3.65 -18.28 13.14
CA ASN A 36 4.49 -18.46 14.34
C ASN A 36 5.94 -17.98 14.12
N ASP A 37 6.26 -17.37 12.97
CA ASP A 37 7.62 -17.02 12.60
C ASP A 37 7.74 -15.67 11.87
N ILE A 38 8.98 -15.20 11.73
CA ILE A 38 9.28 -13.94 11.04
C ILE A 38 9.07 -14.03 9.51
N GLY A 39 8.91 -15.24 8.98
CA GLY A 39 8.83 -15.51 7.54
C GLY A 39 7.59 -14.91 6.91
N GLY A 40 6.42 -15.09 7.54
CA GLY A 40 5.16 -14.50 7.07
C GLY A 40 5.22 -12.97 7.03
N PHE A 41 5.75 -12.36 8.09
CA PHE A 41 5.92 -10.90 8.16
C PHE A 41 6.86 -10.37 7.07
N LEU A 42 8.00 -11.03 6.84
CA LEU A 42 8.94 -10.60 5.79
C LEU A 42 8.36 -10.81 4.40
N PHE A 43 7.68 -11.93 4.16
CA PHE A 43 7.04 -12.23 2.88
C PHE A 43 6.02 -11.16 2.50
N ILE A 44 5.05 -10.88 3.38
CA ILE A 44 4.05 -9.84 3.16
C ILE A 44 4.72 -8.46 3.01
N GLY A 45 5.69 -8.14 3.86
CA GLY A 45 6.40 -6.85 3.82
C GLY A 45 7.14 -6.61 2.50
N VAL A 46 7.84 -7.62 1.98
CA VAL A 46 8.60 -7.54 0.72
C VAL A 46 7.67 -7.38 -0.47
N PHE A 47 6.61 -8.19 -0.57
CA PHE A 47 5.68 -8.04 -1.69
C PHE A 47 4.91 -6.72 -1.61
N ASN A 48 4.54 -6.28 -0.41
CA ASN A 48 3.88 -4.99 -0.25
C ASN A 48 4.79 -3.79 -0.56
N ALA A 49 6.12 -4.00 -0.60
CA ALA A 49 7.07 -2.98 -1.06
C ALA A 49 6.90 -2.58 -2.52
N ILE A 50 6.31 -3.44 -3.34
CA ILE A 50 5.92 -3.10 -4.71
C ILE A 50 4.92 -1.94 -4.69
N ALA A 51 3.89 -2.03 -3.84
CA ALA A 51 2.83 -1.03 -3.76
C ALA A 51 3.31 0.29 -3.14
N TRP A 52 3.90 0.26 -1.94
CA TRP A 52 4.37 1.51 -1.31
C TRP A 52 5.57 2.11 -2.04
N GLY A 53 6.41 1.27 -2.67
CA GLY A 53 7.50 1.71 -3.54
C GLY A 53 6.97 2.49 -4.74
N ALA A 54 5.94 2.00 -5.42
CA ALA A 54 5.31 2.72 -6.53
C ALA A 54 4.72 4.08 -6.10
N VAL A 55 3.99 4.12 -4.98
CA VAL A 55 3.49 5.40 -4.41
C VAL A 55 4.64 6.36 -4.12
N LEU A 56 5.72 5.85 -3.51
CA LEU A 56 6.91 6.62 -3.19
C LEU A 56 7.57 7.18 -4.45
N SER A 57 7.70 6.39 -5.52
CA SER A 57 8.27 6.80 -6.80
C SER A 57 7.56 8.00 -7.41
N PHE A 58 6.22 8.03 -7.38
CA PHE A 58 5.45 9.19 -7.86
C PHE A 58 5.77 10.48 -7.09
N THR A 59 6.12 10.41 -5.81
CA THR A 59 6.46 11.61 -5.02
C THR A 59 7.73 12.32 -5.49
N PHE A 60 8.53 11.72 -6.36
CA PHE A 60 9.70 12.37 -6.97
C PHE A 60 9.34 13.20 -8.21
N LEU A 61 8.14 13.03 -8.77
CA LEU A 61 7.67 13.78 -9.94
C LEU A 61 6.96 15.10 -9.57
N TYR A 62 6.61 15.27 -8.29
CA TYR A 62 5.81 16.39 -7.79
C TYR A 62 6.66 17.52 -7.22
N LYS A 63 6.26 18.76 -7.52
CA LYS A 63 6.80 19.98 -6.91
C LYS A 63 6.13 20.27 -5.58
N TYR A 64 4.82 20.04 -5.47
CA TYR A 64 4.01 20.35 -4.31
C TYR A 64 3.61 19.11 -3.51
N LYS A 65 3.70 19.22 -2.19
CA LYS A 65 3.39 18.14 -1.24
C LYS A 65 1.95 17.66 -1.31
N ARG A 66 1.01 18.56 -1.64
CA ARG A 66 -0.42 18.27 -1.66
C ARG A 66 -0.78 17.24 -2.74
N SER A 67 -0.06 17.24 -3.85
CA SER A 67 -0.22 16.33 -4.98
C SER A 67 0.02 14.85 -4.61
N VAL A 68 0.74 14.60 -3.51
CA VAL A 68 1.02 13.26 -2.99
C VAL A 68 -0.25 12.55 -2.49
N ILE A 69 -1.30 13.29 -2.13
CA ILE A 69 -2.52 12.69 -1.59
C ILE A 69 -3.19 11.73 -2.59
N ALA A 70 -3.12 12.05 -3.89
CA ALA A 70 -3.78 11.27 -4.93
C ALA A 70 -3.21 9.84 -5.07
N PRO A 71 -1.90 9.61 -5.30
CA PRO A 71 -1.37 8.24 -5.33
C PRO A 71 -1.48 7.53 -3.98
N VAL A 72 -1.44 8.25 -2.85
CA VAL A 72 -1.63 7.64 -1.52
C VAL A 72 -3.05 7.09 -1.36
N LEU A 73 -4.09 7.88 -1.68
CA LEU A 73 -5.46 7.43 -1.54
C LEU A 73 -5.78 6.28 -2.49
N PHE A 74 -5.42 6.43 -3.76
CA PHE A 74 -5.67 5.38 -4.76
C PHE A 74 -4.81 4.13 -4.54
N GLY A 75 -3.65 4.25 -3.91
CA GLY A 75 -2.83 3.10 -3.55
C GLY A 75 -3.30 2.41 -2.29
N PHE A 76 -3.28 3.13 -1.17
CA PHE A 76 -3.42 2.52 0.15
C PHE A 76 -4.87 2.20 0.52
N VAL A 77 -5.87 2.94 0.04
CA VAL A 77 -7.26 2.66 0.41
C VAL A 77 -7.75 1.34 -0.22
N PRO A 78 -7.64 1.12 -1.55
CA PRO A 78 -8.03 -0.15 -2.14
C PRO A 78 -7.19 -1.31 -1.62
N LEU A 79 -5.89 -1.11 -1.42
CA LEU A 79 -4.99 -2.12 -0.90
C LEU A 79 -5.36 -2.52 0.54
N ALA A 80 -5.66 -1.56 1.42
CA ALA A 80 -6.14 -1.84 2.77
C ALA A 80 -7.47 -2.60 2.76
N TRP A 81 -8.39 -2.23 1.87
CA TRP A 81 -9.64 -2.97 1.72
C TRP A 81 -9.38 -4.42 1.31
N VAL A 82 -8.58 -4.66 0.26
CA VAL A 82 -8.31 -6.04 -0.15
C VAL A 82 -7.68 -6.83 1.00
N HIS A 83 -6.70 -6.27 1.71
CA HIS A 83 -6.14 -6.93 2.89
C HIS A 83 -7.16 -7.18 4.00
N SER A 84 -8.20 -6.36 4.18
CA SER A 84 -9.18 -6.55 5.24
C SER A 84 -10.20 -7.65 4.96
N VAL A 85 -10.45 -7.97 3.68
CA VAL A 85 -11.47 -8.96 3.27
C VAL A 85 -10.90 -10.27 2.73
N TYR A 86 -9.61 -10.30 2.36
CA TYR A 86 -9.01 -11.45 1.70
C TYR A 86 -8.72 -12.59 2.69
N ASP A 87 -9.55 -13.63 2.76
CA ASP A 87 -9.31 -14.74 3.68
C ASP A 87 -8.36 -15.78 3.10
N ILE A 88 -7.17 -15.96 3.72
CA ILE A 88 -6.19 -16.96 3.27
C ILE A 88 -6.67 -18.39 3.58
N SER A 89 -7.53 -18.57 4.60
CA SER A 89 -8.01 -19.89 5.00
C SER A 89 -9.05 -20.49 4.03
N SER A 90 -9.54 -19.68 3.09
CA SER A 90 -10.59 -20.07 2.15
C SER A 90 -10.11 -21.02 1.05
N ASP A 91 -8.82 -21.01 0.70
CA ASP A 91 -8.25 -21.84 -0.38
C ASP A 91 -6.74 -22.05 -0.17
N ALA A 92 -6.23 -23.24 -0.51
CA ALA A 92 -4.81 -23.57 -0.53
C ALA A 92 -4.00 -22.68 -1.50
N GLN A 93 -4.63 -22.13 -2.56
CA GLN A 93 -3.99 -21.18 -3.46
C GLN A 93 -4.07 -19.73 -3.00
N ALA A 94 -4.76 -19.43 -1.89
CA ALA A 94 -4.95 -18.05 -1.45
C ALA A 94 -3.62 -17.34 -1.11
N GLY A 95 -2.56 -18.09 -0.75
CA GLY A 95 -1.22 -17.54 -0.57
C GLY A 95 -0.64 -16.89 -1.85
N VAL A 96 -0.99 -17.40 -3.03
CA VAL A 96 -0.56 -16.83 -4.33
C VAL A 96 -1.15 -15.43 -4.52
N GLY A 97 -2.40 -15.21 -4.10
CA GLY A 97 -3.01 -13.88 -4.20
C GLY A 97 -2.28 -12.81 -3.39
N LEU A 98 -1.59 -13.16 -2.30
CA LEU A 98 -0.79 -12.19 -1.52
C LEU A 98 0.37 -11.60 -2.33
N VAL A 99 0.88 -12.33 -3.32
CA VAL A 99 1.89 -11.83 -4.26
C VAL A 99 1.27 -10.89 -5.30
N PHE A 100 0.07 -11.23 -5.80
CA PHE A 100 -0.59 -10.48 -6.86
C PHE A 100 -1.33 -9.23 -6.39
N ILE A 101 -1.84 -9.21 -5.15
CA ILE A 101 -2.53 -8.05 -4.56
C ILE A 101 -1.72 -6.75 -4.73
N PRO A 102 -0.45 -6.66 -4.31
CA PRO A 102 0.34 -5.43 -4.48
C PRO A 102 0.70 -5.13 -5.94
N ILE A 103 0.74 -6.14 -6.82
CA ILE A 103 0.94 -5.96 -8.26
C ILE A 103 -0.31 -5.33 -8.88
N TYR A 104 -1.50 -5.83 -8.56
CA TYR A 104 -2.76 -5.26 -9.03
C TYR A 104 -3.02 -3.87 -8.48
N ALA A 105 -2.52 -3.57 -7.27
CA ALA A 105 -2.56 -2.22 -6.72
C ALA A 105 -1.77 -1.19 -7.54
N LEU A 106 -0.82 -1.62 -8.40
CA LEU A 106 -0.11 -0.69 -9.29
C LEU A 106 -1.05 0.06 -10.24
N ALA A 107 -2.15 -0.56 -10.67
CA ALA A 107 -3.11 0.08 -11.57
C ALA A 107 -3.79 1.30 -10.93
N PRO A 108 -4.47 1.20 -9.77
CA PRO A 108 -5.03 2.39 -9.13
C PRO A 108 -3.94 3.35 -8.64
N ILE A 109 -2.76 2.87 -8.19
CA ILE A 109 -1.62 3.75 -7.86
C ILE A 109 -1.22 4.60 -9.06
N ALA A 110 -1.09 4.01 -10.25
CA ALA A 110 -0.73 4.73 -11.46
C ALA A 110 -1.79 5.78 -11.82
N VAL A 111 -3.07 5.46 -11.70
CA VAL A 111 -4.18 6.42 -11.89
C VAL A 111 -4.05 7.59 -10.90
N GLY A 112 -3.91 7.29 -9.60
CA GLY A 112 -3.71 8.33 -8.58
C GLY A 112 -2.42 9.13 -8.78
N GLY A 113 -1.37 8.49 -9.29
CA GLY A 113 -0.10 9.11 -9.65
C GLY A 113 -0.22 10.11 -10.79
N VAL A 114 -0.92 9.73 -11.86
CA VAL A 114 -1.22 10.61 -12.99
C VAL A 114 -2.11 11.78 -12.54
N ILE A 115 -3.16 11.51 -11.76
CA ILE A 115 -4.02 12.56 -11.19
C ILE A 115 -3.20 13.53 -10.34
N GLY A 116 -2.35 13.02 -9.45
CA GLY A 116 -1.46 13.82 -8.61
C GLY A 116 -0.55 14.70 -9.46
N TYR A 117 0.02 14.15 -10.53
CA TYR A 117 0.85 14.91 -11.46
C TYR A 117 0.07 16.05 -12.15
N LEU A 118 -1.15 15.78 -12.64
CA LEU A 118 -1.98 16.79 -13.27
C LEU A 118 -2.37 17.91 -12.29
N ILE A 119 -2.72 17.55 -11.06
CA ILE A 119 -3.00 18.53 -9.99
C ILE A 119 -1.76 19.40 -9.73
N ASP A 120 -0.59 18.78 -9.62
CA ASP A 120 0.68 19.46 -9.33
C ASP A 120 1.04 20.50 -10.39
N ARG A 121 0.76 20.21 -11.66
CA ARG A 121 1.15 21.05 -12.80
C ARG A 121 0.13 22.09 -13.19
N TYR A 122 -1.16 21.79 -13.05
CA TYR A 122 -2.21 22.62 -13.63
C TYR A 122 -3.12 23.29 -12.60
N LEU A 123 -3.24 22.72 -11.39
CA LEU A 123 -4.23 23.18 -10.41
C LEU A 123 -3.60 23.84 -9.19
N ILE A 124 -2.34 23.54 -8.87
CA ILE A 124 -1.61 24.15 -7.77
C ILE A 124 -0.60 25.15 -8.35
N LYS A 125 -0.75 26.43 -7.99
CA LYS A 125 0.23 27.49 -8.27
C LYS A 125 1.04 27.79 -7.02
#